data_AF-A0A397Q645-F1
#
_entry.id   AF-A0A397Q645-F1
#
_cell.length_a   1.000
_cell.length_b   1.000
_cell.length_c   1.000
_cell.angle_alpha   90.00
_cell.angle_beta   90.00
_cell.angle_gamma   90.00
#
_symmetry.space_group_name_H-M   'P 1'
#
loop_
_entity.id
_entity.type
_entity.pdbx_description
1 polymer ?
#
loop_
_entity_poly.entity_id
_entity_poly.type
_entity_poly.pdbx_seq_one_letter_code
_entity_poly.pdbx_strand_id
1 'polypeptide(L)'
;MADSSMAGQTVALAAILAAGTFLLYFLKHALDALRTWHDAQRRAERLVCALYAEIEANVHDMQAFLDDSLGWERAIRENNTNTSSHFGRIGHDLVYSTHLSELASLPRAVIYKVVAFYSHRERLAAMLDRLEAINHAGADQEQQIASLKQAREIAQEAVTFGKEVLYGLEVHAPMELVNAALRKPATGLRAKAA
;
A
#
# COMPACT_ATOMS: atom_id res chain seq x y z
N MET A 1 9.65 -44.62 -62.14
CA MET A 1 9.03 -45.03 -60.85
C MET A 1 9.85 -44.62 -59.61
N ALA A 2 10.97 -43.90 -59.73
CA ALA A 2 11.74 -43.41 -58.56
C ALA A 2 11.28 -42.03 -58.04
N ASP A 3 10.67 -41.19 -58.89
CA ASP A 3 10.32 -39.79 -58.55
C ASP A 3 9.19 -39.64 -57.53
N SER A 4 8.22 -40.56 -57.51
CA SER A 4 7.06 -40.47 -56.60
C SER A 4 7.44 -40.76 -55.13
N SER A 5 8.52 -41.51 -54.89
CA SER A 5 8.99 -41.82 -53.52
C SER A 5 9.75 -40.65 -52.89
N MET A 6 10.57 -39.95 -53.69
CA MET A 6 11.31 -38.76 -53.26
C MET A 6 10.38 -37.58 -52.96
N ALA A 7 9.36 -37.34 -53.80
CA ALA A 7 8.36 -36.30 -53.57
C ALA A 7 7.50 -36.55 -52.32
N GLY A 8 7.18 -37.81 -52.01
CA GLY A 8 6.45 -38.16 -50.78
C GLY A 8 7.29 -37.94 -49.51
N GLN A 9 8.58 -38.22 -49.56
CA GLN A 9 9.50 -38.02 -48.44
C GLN A 9 9.75 -36.53 -48.14
N THR A 10 9.86 -35.68 -49.16
CA THR A 10 10.03 -34.22 -48.97
C THR A 10 8.79 -33.56 -48.35
N VAL A 11 7.59 -33.99 -48.76
CA VAL A 11 6.33 -33.50 -48.18
C VAL A 11 6.19 -33.94 -46.72
N ALA A 12 6.53 -35.19 -46.39
CA ALA A 12 6.50 -35.68 -45.01
C ALA A 12 7.49 -34.93 -44.11
N LEU A 13 8.71 -34.68 -44.59
CA LEU A 13 9.73 -33.93 -43.85
C LEU A 13 9.29 -32.47 -43.61
N ALA A 14 8.71 -31.82 -44.63
CA ALA A 14 8.18 -30.47 -44.50
C ALA A 14 7.02 -30.40 -43.48
N ALA A 15 6.12 -31.38 -43.48
CA ALA A 15 5.03 -31.47 -42.51
C ALA A 15 5.54 -31.66 -41.08
N ILE A 16 6.57 -32.50 -40.87
CA ILE A 16 7.20 -32.69 -39.55
C ILE A 16 7.88 -31.41 -39.08
N LEU A 17 8.62 -30.72 -39.96
CA LEU A 17 9.27 -29.45 -39.63
C LEU A 17 8.24 -28.37 -39.28
N ALA A 18 7.16 -28.26 -40.05
CA ALA A 18 6.07 -27.34 -39.77
C ALA A 18 5.38 -27.65 -38.44
N ALA A 19 5.06 -28.92 -38.18
CA ALA A 19 4.49 -29.33 -36.90
C ALA A 19 5.44 -29.03 -35.72
N GLY A 20 6.75 -29.26 -35.92
CA GLY A 20 7.79 -28.95 -34.94
C GLY A 20 7.91 -27.46 -34.64
N THR A 21 7.89 -26.59 -35.66
CA THR A 21 7.94 -25.14 -35.45
C THR A 21 6.69 -24.61 -34.77
N PHE A 22 5.50 -25.11 -35.13
CA PHE A 22 4.25 -24.77 -34.44
C PHE A 22 4.26 -25.22 -32.98
N LEU A 23 4.76 -26.43 -32.70
CA LEU A 23 4.87 -26.93 -31.33
C LEU A 23 5.82 -26.08 -30.49
N LEU A 24 7.00 -25.73 -31.03
CA LEU A 24 7.96 -24.86 -30.36
C LEU A 24 7.41 -23.46 -30.11
N TYR A 25 6.68 -22.90 -31.09
CA TYR A 25 6.00 -21.62 -30.96
C TYR A 25 4.98 -21.65 -29.82
N PHE A 26 4.11 -22.67 -29.80
CA PHE A 26 3.09 -22.82 -28.77
C PHE A 26 3.71 -23.03 -27.39
N LEU A 27 4.74 -23.87 -27.29
CA LEU A 27 5.44 -24.13 -26.02
C LEU A 27 6.11 -22.85 -25.49
N LYS A 28 6.74 -22.06 -26.36
CA LYS A 28 7.32 -20.77 -25.99
C LYS A 28 6.25 -19.82 -25.46
N HIS A 29 5.13 -19.67 -26.16
CA HIS A 29 4.04 -18.79 -25.73
C HIS A 29 3.39 -19.25 -24.42
N ALA A 30 3.23 -20.56 -24.21
CA ALA A 30 2.73 -21.10 -22.95
C ALA A 30 3.71 -20.81 -21.79
N LEU A 31 5.02 -21.01 -21.99
CA LEU A 31 6.04 -20.70 -21.00
C LEU A 31 6.10 -19.19 -20.69
N ASP A 32 6.02 -18.34 -21.70
CA ASP A 32 6.02 -16.89 -21.54
C ASP A 32 4.76 -16.44 -20.79
N ALA A 33 3.59 -17.02 -21.08
CA ALA A 33 2.35 -16.75 -20.34
C ALA A 33 2.42 -17.20 -18.87
N LEU A 34 3.04 -18.36 -18.59
CA LEU A 34 3.23 -18.84 -17.22
C LEU A 34 4.20 -17.94 -16.44
N ARG A 35 5.26 -17.45 -17.08
CA ARG A 35 6.22 -16.52 -16.47
C ARG A 35 5.57 -15.17 -16.16
N THR A 36 4.86 -14.59 -17.12
CA THR A 36 4.18 -13.30 -16.91
C THR A 36 3.13 -13.39 -15.81
N TRP A 37 2.43 -14.52 -15.70
CA TRP A 37 1.49 -14.78 -14.61
C TRP A 37 2.19 -14.85 -13.24
N HIS A 38 3.30 -15.61 -13.11
CA HIS A 38 4.07 -15.66 -11.87
C HIS A 38 4.66 -14.28 -11.49
N ASP A 39 5.19 -13.55 -12.46
CA ASP A 39 5.75 -12.22 -12.22
C ASP A 39 4.68 -11.19 -11.85
N ALA A 40 3.46 -11.33 -12.39
CA ALA A 40 2.31 -10.53 -11.97
C ALA A 40 1.91 -10.84 -10.53
N GLN A 41 1.86 -12.12 -10.15
CA GLN A 41 1.53 -12.53 -8.79
C GLN A 41 2.57 -12.00 -7.77
N ARG A 42 3.87 -12.14 -8.06
CA ARG A 42 4.94 -11.60 -7.20
C ARG A 42 4.93 -10.08 -7.09
N ARG A 43 4.46 -9.37 -8.11
CA ARG A 43 4.28 -7.91 -8.03
C ARG A 43 3.10 -7.55 -7.13
N ALA A 44 1.97 -8.23 -7.29
CA ALA A 44 0.81 -8.06 -6.43
C ALA A 44 1.16 -8.32 -4.95
N GLU A 45 1.89 -9.40 -4.65
CA GLU A 45 2.33 -9.72 -3.27
C GLU A 45 3.22 -8.62 -2.66
N ARG A 46 4.18 -8.10 -3.43
CA ARG A 46 5.05 -7.00 -2.99
C ARG A 46 4.26 -5.71 -2.76
N LEU A 47 3.29 -5.42 -3.62
CA LEU A 47 2.40 -4.28 -3.47
C LEU A 47 1.55 -4.40 -2.19
N VAL A 48 0.98 -5.58 -1.91
CA VAL A 48 0.24 -5.84 -0.67
C VAL A 48 1.12 -5.60 0.54
N CYS A 49 2.37 -6.09 0.56
CA CYS A 49 3.29 -5.86 1.67
C CYS A 49 3.64 -4.37 1.86
N ALA A 50 3.87 -3.65 0.77
CA ALA A 50 4.18 -2.22 0.82
C ALA A 50 2.99 -1.40 1.31
N LEU A 51 1.78 -1.70 0.82
CA LEU A 51 0.54 -1.07 1.28
C LEU A 51 0.26 -1.39 2.75
N TYR A 52 0.48 -2.64 3.17
CA TYR A 52 0.35 -3.04 4.57
C TYR A 52 1.24 -2.18 5.46
N ALA A 53 2.54 -2.07 5.14
CA ALA A 53 3.48 -1.29 5.93
C ALA A 53 3.13 0.21 5.95
N GLU A 54 2.70 0.78 4.82
CA GLU A 54 2.27 2.18 4.77
C GLU A 54 1.02 2.41 5.61
N ILE A 55 0.00 1.55 5.50
CA ILE A 55 -1.25 1.66 6.26
C ILE A 55 -0.98 1.46 7.76
N GLU A 56 -0.11 0.52 8.14
CA GLU A 56 0.29 0.30 9.53
C GLU A 56 0.95 1.54 10.15
N ALA A 57 1.89 2.16 9.41
CA ALA A 57 2.52 3.41 9.85
C ALA A 57 1.48 4.53 10.01
N ASN A 58 0.57 4.69 9.05
CA ASN A 58 -0.52 5.67 9.16
C ASN A 58 -1.44 5.42 10.36
N VAL A 59 -1.82 4.16 10.60
CA VAL A 59 -2.64 3.78 11.76
C VAL A 59 -1.92 4.11 13.06
N HIS A 60 -0.61 3.85 13.13
CA HIS A 60 0.21 4.19 14.27
C HIS A 60 0.27 5.71 14.51
N ASP A 61 0.50 6.50 13.47
CA ASP A 61 0.55 7.97 13.58
C ASP A 61 -0.79 8.56 14.02
N MET A 62 -1.91 8.05 13.49
CA MET A 62 -3.24 8.48 13.91
C MET A 62 -3.54 8.08 15.37
N GLN A 63 -3.05 6.94 15.82
CA GLN A 63 -3.16 6.53 17.22
C GLN A 63 -2.33 7.46 18.14
N ALA A 64 -1.10 7.81 17.74
CA ALA A 64 -0.27 8.76 18.48
C ALA A 64 -0.97 10.13 18.60
N PHE A 65 -1.58 10.61 17.52
CA PHE A 65 -2.41 11.82 17.56
C PHE A 65 -3.56 11.71 18.56
N LEU A 66 -4.29 10.59 18.58
CA LEU A 66 -5.39 10.38 19.54
C LEU A 66 -4.90 10.44 20.98
N ASP A 67 -3.76 9.81 21.26
CA ASP A 67 -3.18 9.76 22.60
C ASP A 67 -2.74 11.16 23.07
N ASP A 68 -2.15 11.95 22.17
CA ASP A 68 -1.68 13.32 22.45
C ASP A 68 -2.81 14.35 22.52
N SER A 69 -3.90 14.14 21.79
CA SER A 69 -5.01 15.10 21.64
C SER A 69 -5.68 15.51 22.96
N LEU A 70 -5.64 14.65 23.99
CA LEU A 70 -6.14 14.96 25.33
C LEU A 70 -5.28 15.97 26.09
N GLY A 71 -3.97 16.02 25.79
CA GLY A 71 -3.07 17.05 26.31
C GLY A 71 -3.38 18.41 25.66
N TRP A 72 -3.67 18.41 24.36
CA TRP A 72 -3.97 19.63 23.62
C TRP A 72 -5.30 20.26 24.03
N GLU A 73 -6.34 19.46 24.26
CA GLU A 73 -7.61 20.01 24.76
C GLU A 73 -7.42 20.74 26.09
N ARG A 74 -6.61 20.19 27.00
CA ARG A 74 -6.27 20.84 28.28
C ARG A 74 -5.52 22.15 28.06
N ALA A 75 -4.53 22.13 27.19
CA ALA A 75 -3.69 23.30 26.96
C ALA A 75 -4.43 24.44 26.22
N ILE A 76 -5.37 24.12 25.33
CA ILE A 76 -6.30 25.10 24.73
C ILE A 76 -7.16 25.76 25.81
N ARG A 77 -7.74 24.97 26.72
CA ARG A 77 -8.57 25.48 27.84
C ARG A 77 -7.79 26.37 28.79
N GLU A 78 -6.52 26.08 29.01
CA GLU A 78 -5.63 26.86 29.88
C GLU A 78 -5.09 28.14 29.19
N ASN A 79 -5.51 28.42 27.95
CA ASN A 79 -5.00 29.52 27.12
C ASN A 79 -3.47 29.52 27.00
N ASN A 80 -2.86 28.33 27.05
CA ASN A 80 -1.43 28.18 26.95
C ASN A 80 -1.05 28.20 25.46
N THR A 81 -0.88 29.39 24.90
CA THR A 81 -0.65 29.66 23.47
C THR A 81 0.63 29.03 22.90
N ASN A 82 1.44 28.38 23.75
CA ASN A 82 2.63 27.65 23.36
C ASN A 82 2.34 26.21 22.88
N THR A 83 1.08 25.89 22.58
CA THR A 83 0.65 24.62 21.97
C THR A 83 0.78 24.60 20.46
N SER A 84 1.64 25.45 19.90
CA SER A 84 2.07 25.34 18.51
C SER A 84 2.96 24.10 18.32
N SER A 85 2.46 22.90 18.67
CA SER A 85 2.90 21.72 17.96
C SER A 85 2.26 21.82 16.59
N HIS A 86 3.07 22.12 15.57
CA HIS A 86 2.69 21.89 14.18
C HIS A 86 1.94 20.56 14.14
N PHE A 87 0.70 20.57 13.65
CA PHE A 87 -0.07 19.35 13.41
C PHE A 87 0.68 18.62 12.29
N GLY A 88 1.78 17.97 12.65
CA GLY A 88 2.75 17.43 11.72
C GLY A 88 1.98 16.56 10.76
N ARG A 89 2.11 16.87 9.46
CA ARG A 89 1.39 16.24 8.36
C ARG A 89 1.27 14.74 8.63
N ILE A 90 0.09 14.32 9.10
CA ILE A 90 -0.11 12.93 9.48
C ILE A 90 -0.20 12.13 8.19
N GLY A 91 0.67 11.13 8.10
CA GLY A 91 0.48 10.03 7.20
C GLY A 91 1.32 10.00 5.94
N HIS A 92 1.50 8.77 5.50
CA HIS A 92 2.28 8.35 4.35
C HIS A 92 1.33 7.95 3.23
N ASP A 93 1.54 8.46 2.02
CA ASP A 93 0.74 8.12 0.83
C ASP A 93 1.62 7.78 -0.38
N LEU A 94 2.92 7.58 -0.17
CA LEU A 94 3.89 7.39 -1.25
C LEU A 94 3.63 6.10 -2.00
N VAL A 95 3.43 4.99 -1.28
CA VAL A 95 3.16 3.69 -1.88
C VAL A 95 1.83 3.73 -2.61
N TYR A 96 0.77 4.22 -1.96
CA TYR A 96 -0.55 4.29 -2.56
C TYR A 96 -0.58 5.15 -3.83
N SER A 97 0.00 6.36 -3.77
CA SER A 97 0.00 7.29 -4.90
C SER A 97 0.87 6.81 -6.06
N THR A 98 2.05 6.24 -5.77
CA THR A 98 2.99 5.76 -6.81
C THR A 98 2.47 4.52 -7.52
N HIS A 99 1.73 3.65 -6.82
CA HIS A 99 1.30 2.35 -7.32
C HIS A 99 -0.20 2.25 -7.61
N LEU A 100 -0.88 3.39 -7.82
CA LEU A 100 -2.33 3.43 -8.06
C LEU A 100 -2.76 2.59 -9.28
N SER A 101 -1.94 2.57 -10.33
CA SER A 101 -2.17 1.75 -11.54
C SER A 101 -2.01 0.25 -11.29
N GLU A 102 -1.17 -0.13 -10.32
CA GLU A 102 -0.91 -1.52 -9.95
C GLU A 102 -1.98 -2.09 -9.01
N LEU A 103 -2.79 -1.25 -8.37
CA LEU A 103 -3.94 -1.69 -7.56
C LEU A 103 -4.91 -2.57 -8.34
N ALA A 104 -5.05 -2.34 -9.65
CA ALA A 104 -5.91 -3.15 -10.52
C ALA A 104 -5.50 -4.65 -10.58
N SER A 105 -4.27 -4.98 -10.16
CA SER A 105 -3.80 -6.36 -10.04
C SER A 105 -4.27 -7.07 -8.76
N LEU A 106 -4.85 -6.34 -7.81
CA LEU A 106 -5.32 -6.87 -6.53
C LEU A 106 -6.79 -7.30 -6.58
N PRO A 107 -7.25 -8.17 -5.65
CA PRO A 107 -8.66 -8.48 -5.52
C PRO A 107 -9.52 -7.23 -5.30
N ARG A 108 -10.69 -7.15 -5.93
CA ARG A 108 -11.58 -5.98 -5.85
C ARG A 108 -11.91 -5.54 -4.42
N ALA A 109 -12.07 -6.51 -3.51
CA ALA A 109 -12.33 -6.24 -2.10
C ALA A 109 -11.15 -5.53 -1.41
N VAL A 110 -9.90 -5.88 -1.77
CA VAL A 110 -8.68 -5.23 -1.28
C VAL A 110 -8.61 -3.80 -1.80
N ILE A 111 -8.82 -3.60 -3.11
CA ILE A 111 -8.81 -2.27 -3.72
C ILE A 111 -9.78 -1.34 -3.00
N TYR A 112 -11.02 -1.79 -2.78
CA TYR A 112 -12.04 -1.00 -2.10
C TYR A 112 -11.60 -0.59 -0.68
N LYS A 113 -11.08 -1.54 0.10
CA LYS A 113 -10.62 -1.28 1.47
C LYS A 113 -9.47 -0.28 1.50
N VAL A 114 -8.46 -0.47 0.65
CA VAL A 114 -7.30 0.42 0.56
C VAL A 114 -7.73 1.83 0.18
N VAL A 115 -8.51 1.99 -0.89
CA VAL A 115 -8.99 3.30 -1.34
C VAL A 115 -9.82 3.99 -0.25
N ALA A 116 -10.74 3.26 0.39
CA ALA A 116 -11.54 3.81 1.49
C ALA A 116 -10.68 4.30 2.66
N PHE A 117 -9.61 3.57 3.01
CA PHE A 117 -8.71 3.98 4.08
C PHE A 117 -8.03 5.32 3.75
N TYR A 118 -7.51 5.48 2.54
CA TYR A 118 -6.89 6.74 2.13
C TYR A 118 -7.89 7.90 2.05
N SER A 119 -9.17 7.64 1.73
CA SER A 119 -10.23 8.66 1.84
C SER A 119 -10.47 9.11 3.30
N HIS A 120 -10.46 8.20 4.27
CA HIS A 120 -10.54 8.55 5.69
C HIS A 120 -9.32 9.36 6.14
N ARG A 121 -8.11 8.96 5.70
CA ARG A 121 -6.86 9.67 6.01
C ARG A 121 -6.84 11.08 5.41
N GLU A 122 -7.30 11.25 4.17
CA GLU A 122 -7.38 12.57 3.52
C GLU A 122 -8.38 13.49 4.24
N ARG A 123 -9.52 12.94 4.66
CA ARG A 123 -10.49 13.69 5.48
C ARG A 123 -9.91 14.13 6.82
N LEU A 124 -9.10 13.29 7.47
CA LEU A 124 -8.39 13.66 8.70
C LEU A 124 -7.37 14.76 8.44
N ALA A 125 -6.54 14.63 7.40
CA ALA A 125 -5.54 15.63 7.05
C ALA A 125 -6.17 17.01 6.82
N ALA A 126 -7.26 17.08 6.05
CA ALA A 126 -7.99 18.32 5.82
C ALA A 126 -8.55 18.94 7.12
N MET A 127 -8.95 18.11 8.10
CA MET A 127 -9.43 18.60 9.39
C MET A 127 -8.28 19.15 10.26
N LEU A 128 -7.11 18.51 10.21
CA LEU A 128 -5.92 18.98 10.93
C LEU A 128 -5.40 20.30 10.34
N ASP A 129 -5.36 20.44 9.02
CA ASP A 129 -5.02 21.68 8.34
C ASP A 129 -5.98 22.82 8.74
N ARG A 130 -7.28 22.50 8.85
CA ARG A 130 -8.29 23.46 9.32
C ARG A 130 -8.06 23.87 10.78
N LEU A 131 -7.72 22.91 11.65
CA LEU A 131 -7.43 23.19 13.05
C LEU A 131 -6.17 24.07 13.20
N GLU A 132 -5.14 23.82 12.40
CA GLU A 132 -3.94 24.65 12.34
C GLU A 132 -4.28 26.09 11.91
N ALA A 133 -5.10 26.24 10.86
CA ALA A 133 -5.54 27.54 10.39
C ALA A 133 -6.35 28.32 11.44
N ILE A 134 -7.25 27.64 12.18
CA ILE A 134 -8.04 28.23 13.27
C ILE A 134 -7.13 28.71 14.40
N ASN A 135 -6.12 27.91 14.77
CA ASN A 135 -5.15 28.27 15.80
C ASN A 135 -4.32 29.49 15.38
N HIS A 136 -3.87 29.56 14.13
CA HIS A 136 -3.13 30.72 13.62
C HIS A 136 -3.97 32.00 13.51
N ALA A 137 -5.26 31.88 13.22
CA ALA A 137 -6.18 33.01 13.13
C ALA A 137 -6.56 33.60 14.50
N GLY A 138 -6.14 32.98 15.61
CA GLY A 138 -6.48 33.42 16.96
C GLY A 138 -7.96 33.26 17.29
N ALA A 139 -8.60 32.24 16.72
CA ALA A 139 -10.01 31.93 16.98
C ALA A 139 -10.27 31.61 18.45
N ASP A 140 -11.51 31.78 18.89
CA ASP A 140 -11.93 31.50 20.27
C ASP A 140 -11.75 30.02 20.65
N GLN A 141 -11.47 29.77 21.92
CA GLN A 141 -11.15 28.45 22.48
C GLN A 141 -12.24 27.41 22.19
N GLU A 142 -13.51 27.84 22.18
CA GLU A 142 -14.64 26.95 21.90
C GLU A 142 -14.57 26.37 20.48
N GLN A 143 -14.18 27.18 19.50
CA GLN A 143 -14.02 26.73 18.11
C GLN A 143 -12.84 25.76 17.97
N GLN A 144 -11.72 26.05 18.64
CA GLN A 144 -10.54 25.18 18.65
C GLN A 144 -10.87 23.81 19.25
N ILE A 145 -11.59 23.78 20.39
CA ILE A 145 -12.00 22.54 21.05
C ILE A 145 -13.00 21.76 20.18
N ALA A 146 -13.95 22.43 19.54
CA ALA A 146 -14.92 21.78 18.65
C ALA A 146 -14.22 21.13 17.45
N SER A 147 -13.29 21.84 16.81
CA SER A 147 -12.49 21.29 15.69
C SER A 147 -11.58 20.14 16.13
N LEU A 148 -10.95 20.24 17.30
CA LEU A 148 -10.13 19.15 17.84
C LEU A 148 -10.97 17.89 18.12
N LYS A 149 -12.17 18.03 18.69
CA LYS A 149 -13.08 16.89 18.91
C LYS A 149 -13.46 16.21 17.59
N GLN A 150 -13.78 17.00 16.56
CA GLN A 150 -14.10 16.46 15.25
C GLN A 150 -12.92 15.72 14.61
N ALA A 151 -11.70 16.26 14.74
CA ALA A 151 -10.48 15.58 14.27
C ALA A 151 -10.26 14.24 15.00
N ARG A 152 -10.49 14.20 16.31
CA ARG A 152 -10.40 12.97 17.13
C ARG A 152 -11.40 11.91 16.69
N GLU A 153 -12.65 12.28 16.44
CA GLU A 153 -13.67 11.35 15.94
C GLU A 153 -13.26 10.73 14.60
N ILE A 154 -12.81 11.56 13.65
CA ILE A 154 -12.35 11.10 12.33
C ILE A 154 -11.11 10.20 12.47
N ALA A 155 -10.15 10.57 13.33
CA ALA A 155 -8.96 9.75 13.57
C ALA A 155 -9.31 8.40 14.19
N GLN A 156 -10.26 8.35 15.13
CA GLN A 156 -10.72 7.11 15.75
C GLN A 156 -11.39 6.19 14.73
N GLU A 157 -12.24 6.73 13.86
CA GLU A 157 -12.82 6.00 12.73
C GLU A 157 -11.73 5.46 11.80
N ALA A 158 -10.77 6.31 11.42
CA ALA A 158 -9.69 5.95 10.50
C ALA A 158 -8.76 4.87 11.07
N VAL A 159 -8.43 4.93 12.37
CA VAL A 159 -7.65 3.90 13.07
C VAL A 159 -8.39 2.57 13.11
N THR A 160 -9.68 2.60 13.44
CA THR A 160 -10.51 1.40 13.53
C THR A 160 -10.61 0.74 12.15
N PHE A 161 -10.93 1.52 11.13
CA PHE A 161 -11.01 1.03 9.75
C PHE A 161 -9.64 0.57 9.24
N GLY A 162 -8.57 1.30 9.52
CA GLY A 162 -7.21 0.90 9.13
C GLY A 162 -6.81 -0.45 9.69
N LYS A 163 -7.14 -0.77 10.94
CA LYS A 163 -6.95 -2.10 11.53
C LYS A 163 -7.73 -3.20 10.79
N GLU A 164 -8.96 -2.91 10.36
CA GLU A 164 -9.75 -3.84 9.53
C GLU A 164 -9.16 -4.03 8.12
N VAL A 165 -8.56 -2.98 7.55
CA VAL A 165 -7.85 -3.07 6.28
C VAL A 165 -6.59 -3.92 6.43
N LEU A 166 -5.79 -3.71 7.47
CA LEU A 166 -4.59 -4.51 7.76
C LEU A 166 -4.95 -6.00 7.89
N TYR A 167 -5.96 -6.34 8.69
CA TYR A 167 -6.45 -7.72 8.79
C TYR A 167 -6.91 -8.28 7.44
N GLY A 168 -7.58 -7.46 6.62
CA GLY A 168 -7.95 -7.83 5.25
C GLY A 168 -6.75 -8.09 4.35
N LEU A 169 -5.67 -7.32 4.50
CA LEU A 169 -4.44 -7.49 3.75
C LEU A 169 -3.65 -8.73 4.21
N GLU A 170 -3.65 -9.07 5.50
CA GLU A 170 -3.00 -10.27 6.05
C GLU A 170 -3.52 -11.56 5.42
N VAL A 171 -4.81 -11.62 5.08
CA VAL A 171 -5.41 -12.78 4.37
C VAL A 171 -4.82 -12.95 2.96
N HIS A 172 -4.38 -11.85 2.34
CA HIS A 172 -3.86 -11.82 0.97
C HIS A 172 -2.33 -11.71 0.91
N ALA A 173 -1.68 -11.40 2.03
CA ALA A 173 -0.25 -11.36 2.15
C ALA A 173 0.27 -12.77 2.52
N PRO A 174 1.27 -13.31 1.82
CA PRO A 174 2.01 -14.43 2.39
C PRO A 174 2.72 -13.91 3.65
N MET A 175 2.23 -14.33 4.83
CA MET A 175 2.72 -13.90 6.15
C MET A 175 4.25 -14.01 6.31
N GLU A 176 4.91 -14.87 5.52
CA GLU A 176 6.37 -14.96 5.48
C GLU A 176 7.06 -13.68 4.99
N LEU A 177 6.50 -12.97 4.00
CA LEU A 177 7.06 -11.71 3.49
C LEU A 177 6.79 -10.54 4.44
N VAL A 178 5.62 -10.49 5.06
CA VAL A 178 5.27 -9.49 6.08
C VAL A 178 6.19 -9.64 7.30
N ASN A 179 6.36 -10.87 7.79
CA ASN A 179 7.27 -11.15 8.90
C ASN A 179 8.75 -10.89 8.56
N ALA A 180 9.17 -11.11 7.31
CA ALA A 180 10.52 -10.80 6.85
C ALA A 180 10.76 -9.29 6.75
N ALA A 181 9.77 -8.50 6.32
CA ALA A 181 9.84 -7.04 6.26
C ALA A 181 9.79 -6.39 7.66
N LEU A 182 9.03 -6.96 8.59
CA LEU A 182 8.92 -6.49 9.98
C LEU A 182 10.12 -6.89 10.85
N ARG A 183 10.92 -7.89 10.45
CA ARG A 183 12.20 -8.19 11.10
C ARG A 183 13.19 -7.07 10.78
N LYS A 184 13.32 -6.12 11.71
CA LYS A 184 14.43 -5.16 11.78
C LYS A 184 15.75 -5.88 11.40
N PRO A 185 16.57 -5.35 10.47
CA PRO A 185 17.92 -5.87 10.32
C PRO A 185 18.60 -5.72 11.67
N ALA A 186 18.99 -6.84 12.28
CA ALA A 186 19.76 -6.83 13.50
C ALA A 186 20.96 -5.91 13.26
N THR A 187 21.04 -4.86 14.08
CA THR A 187 22.14 -3.92 14.14
C THR A 187 23.47 -4.67 14.06
N GLY A 188 24.16 -4.52 12.93
CA GLY A 188 25.44 -5.15 12.65
C GLY A 188 26.39 -4.24 11.89
N LEU A 189 26.16 -2.92 11.89
CA LEU A 189 27.18 -1.93 11.55
C LEU A 189 28.16 -1.84 12.73
N ARG A 190 29.03 -2.85 12.88
CA ARG A 190 30.34 -2.63 13.49
C ARG A 190 31.24 -2.06 12.41
N ALA A 191 31.37 -0.74 12.45
CA ALA A 191 32.48 -0.04 11.84
C ALA A 191 33.79 -0.77 12.18
N LYS A 192 34.45 -1.34 11.16
CA LYS A 192 35.87 -1.66 11.25
C LYS A 192 36.63 -0.34 11.08
N ALA A 193 36.93 0.29 12.21
CA ALA A 193 38.12 1.11 12.33
C ALA A 193 39.20 0.21 12.97
N ALA A 194 40.13 -0.24 12.13
CA ALA A 194 41.47 -0.68 12.49
C ALA A 194 42.34 -0.49 11.24
#